data_AF-A0AAV9P3M9-F1
#
_entry.id   AF-A0AAV9P3M9-F1
#
_cell.length_a   1.000
_cell.length_b   1.000
_cell.length_c   1.000
_cell.angle_alpha   90.00
_cell.angle_beta   90.00
_cell.angle_gamma   90.00
#
_symmetry.space_group_name_H-M   'P 1'
#
loop_
_entity.id
_entity.type
_entity.pdbx_description
1 polymer ?
#
loop_
_entity_poly.entity_id
_entity_poly.type
_entity_poly.pdbx_seq_one_letter_code
_entity_poly.pdbx_strand_id
1 'polypeptide(L)'
;MDTISIAKDHEAVRTVLGDEKLAWLGASYGTQLATQYAELYPDNIRTIVLDGAVSSAAPSIASFVESAVSMDDASAQFFDWCDLQSPTSCPLAGHARAPKEIWMGLLKELRKSPMSTCRAWGAPCVTDPLTERALIAIAADSLYLPNTARWSLIARAIHDASIHNDASLLATSRGVLGTSNHAFYAVSCADNDHNDTSYYDVLSRETLGRFEAPLMQGFSYEWEVQQACAGLPPPTRNPPHAVDIPRSMSFPTVLIVTTVCDPMTPMSWAMGFHEEIGKDRSVLVTRDATGHTTYFAPEAYNGSTVRAMNEYLLALKVPEQSVVFDT
;
A
#
# COMPACT_ATOMS: atom_id res chain seq x y z
N MET A 1 -2.04 6.05 -20.67
CA MET A 1 -2.93 6.76 -19.74
C MET A 1 -2.07 7.08 -18.55
N ASP A 2 -2.04 8.33 -18.11
CA ASP A 2 -1.15 8.85 -17.05
C ASP A 2 -1.95 9.75 -16.11
N THR A 3 -1.39 10.06 -14.94
CA THR A 3 -2.04 10.89 -13.91
C THR A 3 -2.42 12.27 -14.47
N ILE A 4 -1.55 12.89 -15.27
CA ILE A 4 -1.79 14.22 -15.87
C ILE A 4 -3.07 14.22 -16.71
N SER A 5 -3.24 13.19 -17.53
CA SER A 5 -4.42 13.01 -18.37
C SER A 5 -5.68 12.82 -17.52
N ILE A 6 -5.61 12.01 -16.47
CA ILE A 6 -6.73 11.76 -15.55
C ILE A 6 -7.09 13.01 -14.74
N ALA A 7 -6.12 13.83 -14.36
CA ALA A 7 -6.36 15.11 -13.68
C ALA A 7 -7.13 16.09 -14.57
N LYS A 8 -6.82 16.13 -15.87
CA LYS A 8 -7.57 16.93 -16.87
C LYS A 8 -9.01 16.42 -17.03
N ASP A 9 -9.21 15.10 -16.98
CA ASP A 9 -10.56 14.52 -17.01
C ASP A 9 -11.37 14.93 -15.77
N HIS A 10 -10.75 14.98 -14.58
CA HIS A 10 -11.41 15.46 -13.37
C HIS A 10 -11.82 16.94 -13.47
N GLU A 11 -10.99 17.78 -14.09
CA GLU A 11 -11.35 19.18 -14.36
C GLU A 11 -12.56 19.28 -15.30
N ALA A 12 -12.57 18.50 -16.38
CA ALA A 12 -13.70 18.48 -17.30
C ALA A 12 -15.00 18.05 -16.59
N VAL A 13 -14.93 17.04 -15.70
CA VAL A 13 -16.07 16.61 -14.88
C VAL A 13 -16.51 17.72 -13.93
N ARG A 14 -15.58 18.37 -13.21
CA ARG A 14 -15.87 19.48 -12.29
C ARG A 14 -16.62 20.61 -12.99
N THR A 15 -16.18 21.01 -14.19
CA THR A 15 -16.84 22.06 -14.96
C THR A 15 -18.26 21.68 -15.36
N VAL A 16 -18.50 20.45 -15.79
CA VAL A 16 -19.85 19.99 -16.16
C VAL A 16 -20.78 19.84 -14.94
N LEU A 17 -20.23 19.56 -13.75
CA LEU A 17 -21.01 19.41 -12.51
C LEU A 17 -21.38 20.75 -11.84
N GLY A 18 -21.00 21.89 -12.43
CA GLY A 18 -21.42 23.22 -11.95
C GLY A 18 -20.28 24.16 -11.56
N ASP A 19 -19.04 23.83 -11.92
CA ASP A 19 -17.86 24.68 -11.74
C ASP A 19 -17.55 25.07 -10.27
N GLU A 20 -18.09 24.36 -9.29
CA GLU A 20 -17.70 24.54 -7.89
C GLU A 20 -16.25 24.08 -7.66
N LYS A 21 -15.63 24.61 -6.60
CA LYS A 21 -14.32 24.15 -6.15
C LYS A 21 -14.43 22.73 -5.58
N LEU A 22 -13.49 21.87 -5.95
CA LEU A 22 -13.49 20.47 -5.58
C LEU A 22 -13.05 20.27 -4.13
N ALA A 23 -13.78 19.44 -3.39
CA ALA A 23 -13.31 18.84 -2.15
C ALA A 23 -12.69 17.47 -2.47
N TRP A 24 -11.36 17.35 -2.41
CA TRP A 24 -10.64 16.14 -2.76
C TRP A 24 -10.34 15.30 -1.51
N LEU A 25 -10.70 14.02 -1.55
CA LEU A 25 -10.19 12.98 -0.66
C LEU A 25 -9.50 11.92 -1.52
N GLY A 26 -8.18 11.94 -1.50
CA GLY A 26 -7.33 11.01 -2.24
C GLY A 26 -6.83 9.95 -1.29
N ALA A 27 -7.07 8.69 -1.61
CA ALA A 27 -6.52 7.57 -0.87
C ALA A 27 -5.53 6.82 -1.77
N SER A 28 -4.38 6.41 -1.22
CA SER A 28 -3.36 5.67 -1.97
C SER A 28 -2.93 6.42 -3.24
N TYR A 29 -2.88 5.78 -4.41
CA TYR A 29 -2.62 6.46 -5.69
C TYR A 29 -3.50 7.70 -5.96
N GLY A 30 -4.70 7.76 -5.36
CA GLY A 30 -5.55 8.96 -5.40
C GLY A 30 -4.90 10.21 -4.78
N THR A 31 -3.84 10.06 -3.97
CA THR A 31 -3.05 11.17 -3.42
C THR A 31 -2.14 11.78 -4.47
N GLN A 32 -1.51 10.96 -5.33
CA GLN A 32 -0.72 11.43 -6.47
C GLN A 32 -1.62 12.15 -7.48
N LEU A 33 -2.81 11.60 -7.72
CA LEU A 33 -3.80 12.27 -8.57
C LEU A 33 -4.25 13.61 -7.97
N ALA A 34 -4.44 13.68 -6.64
CA ALA A 34 -4.82 14.91 -5.95
C ALA A 34 -3.76 16.00 -6.08
N THR A 35 -2.48 15.66 -5.87
CA THR A 35 -1.37 16.61 -5.99
C THR A 35 -1.19 17.03 -7.45
N GLN A 36 -1.28 16.10 -8.40
CA GLN A 36 -1.23 16.44 -9.83
C GLN A 36 -2.35 17.39 -10.25
N TYR A 37 -3.58 17.16 -9.76
CA TYR A 37 -4.70 18.07 -9.99
C TYR A 37 -4.44 19.45 -9.37
N ALA A 38 -3.86 19.50 -8.17
CA ALA A 38 -3.51 20.74 -7.49
C ALA A 38 -2.44 21.58 -8.21
N GLU A 39 -1.49 20.94 -8.87
CA GLU A 39 -0.49 21.64 -9.69
C GLU A 39 -1.08 22.24 -10.96
N LEU A 40 -1.99 21.51 -11.61
CA LEU A 40 -2.62 21.95 -12.86
C LEU A 40 -3.75 22.97 -12.63
N TYR A 41 -4.51 22.81 -11.54
CA TYR A 41 -5.73 23.56 -11.25
C TYR A 41 -5.81 24.05 -9.78
N PRO A 42 -4.79 24.77 -9.28
CA PRO A 42 -4.70 25.14 -7.86
C PRO A 42 -5.89 25.97 -7.36
N ASP A 43 -6.46 26.82 -8.22
CA ASP A 43 -7.59 27.69 -7.88
C ASP A 43 -8.93 26.94 -7.70
N ASN A 44 -9.00 25.71 -8.22
CA ASN A 44 -10.22 24.90 -8.27
C ASN A 44 -10.40 23.96 -7.08
N ILE A 45 -9.59 24.10 -6.03
CA ILE A 45 -9.63 23.23 -4.84
C ILE A 45 -10.19 23.99 -3.64
N ARG A 46 -11.14 23.35 -2.94
CA ARG A 46 -11.71 23.79 -1.67
C ARG A 46 -10.99 23.14 -0.49
N THR A 47 -10.81 21.82 -0.56
CA THR A 47 -10.12 21.00 0.45
C THR A 47 -9.37 19.88 -0.24
N ILE A 48 -8.29 19.42 0.38
CA ILE A 48 -7.51 18.29 -0.12
C ILE A 48 -7.01 17.45 1.05
N VAL A 49 -7.41 16.19 1.06
CA VAL A 49 -6.97 15.17 2.01
C VAL A 49 -6.17 14.12 1.28
N LEU A 50 -4.96 13.83 1.74
CA LEU A 50 -4.06 12.82 1.22
C LEU A 50 -3.92 11.69 2.23
N ASP A 51 -4.67 10.60 2.07
CA ASP A 51 -4.72 9.47 3.00
C ASP A 51 -3.93 8.26 2.48
N GLY A 52 -2.80 7.95 3.13
CA GLY A 52 -1.83 6.99 2.61
C GLY A 52 -1.09 7.58 1.40
N ALA A 53 -0.25 8.58 1.65
CA ALA A 53 0.44 9.36 0.62
C ALA A 53 1.43 8.54 -0.24
N VAL A 54 1.18 8.47 -1.55
CA VAL A 54 2.12 7.96 -2.57
C VAL A 54 3.12 9.04 -2.96
N SER A 55 4.42 8.82 -2.71
CA SER A 55 5.46 9.76 -3.16
C SER A 55 5.64 9.70 -4.67
N SER A 56 5.57 10.85 -5.34
CA SER A 56 5.90 11.01 -6.76
C SER A 56 7.32 11.49 -7.01
N ALA A 57 8.11 11.76 -5.97
CA ALA A 57 9.40 12.45 -6.09
C ALA A 57 10.61 11.53 -5.90
N ALA A 58 10.43 10.42 -5.16
CA ALA A 58 11.51 9.54 -4.79
C ALA A 58 12.05 8.75 -6.01
N PRO A 59 13.39 8.59 -6.13
CA PRO A 59 13.97 7.72 -7.15
C PRO A 59 13.45 6.28 -7.02
N SER A 60 13.23 5.58 -8.14
CA SER A 60 12.55 4.26 -8.14
C SER A 60 13.18 3.21 -7.20
N ILE A 61 14.49 3.26 -6.99
CA ILE A 61 15.17 2.37 -6.06
C ILE A 61 14.86 2.69 -4.59
N ALA A 62 14.77 3.97 -4.23
CA ALA A 62 14.42 4.39 -2.89
C ALA A 62 12.97 4.04 -2.60
N SER A 63 12.05 4.37 -3.51
CA SER A 63 10.62 4.02 -3.38
C SER A 63 10.42 2.51 -3.22
N PHE A 64 11.15 1.70 -3.98
CA PHE A 64 11.13 0.24 -3.85
C PHE A 64 11.56 -0.22 -2.46
N VAL A 65 12.71 0.25 -1.97
CA VAL A 65 13.24 -0.17 -0.65
C VAL A 65 12.33 0.28 0.47
N GLU A 66 11.88 1.54 0.46
CA GLU A 66 11.00 2.10 1.48
C GLU A 66 9.68 1.32 1.57
N SER A 67 9.07 1.00 0.43
CA SER A 67 7.85 0.20 0.40
C SER A 67 8.08 -1.25 0.83
N ALA A 68 9.17 -1.89 0.37
CA ALA A 68 9.49 -3.26 0.78
C ALA A 68 9.73 -3.37 2.30
N VAL A 69 10.45 -2.40 2.89
CA VAL A 69 10.65 -2.33 4.34
C VAL A 69 9.34 -2.10 5.07
N SER A 70 8.47 -1.20 4.58
CA SER A 70 7.18 -0.94 5.23
C SER A 70 6.24 -2.15 5.21
N MET A 71 6.25 -2.92 4.11
CA MET A 71 5.57 -4.22 4.03
C MET A 71 6.15 -5.23 5.03
N ASP A 72 7.49 -5.27 5.17
CA ASP A 72 8.18 -6.13 6.13
C ASP A 72 7.80 -5.77 7.57
N ASP A 73 7.83 -4.48 7.92
CA ASP A 73 7.48 -3.96 9.23
C ASP A 73 6.01 -4.28 9.57
N ALA A 74 5.09 -4.08 8.62
CA ALA A 74 3.69 -4.47 8.82
C ALA A 74 3.52 -5.99 9.03
N SER A 75 4.33 -6.80 8.35
CA SER A 75 4.35 -8.25 8.59
C SER A 75 4.92 -8.60 9.97
N ALA A 76 5.92 -7.86 10.44
CA ALA A 76 6.46 -8.00 11.79
C ALA A 76 5.39 -7.68 12.84
N GLN A 77 4.59 -6.62 12.64
CA GLN A 77 3.46 -6.29 13.51
C GLN A 77 2.42 -7.42 13.60
N PHE A 78 2.17 -8.12 12.48
CA PHE A 78 1.31 -9.31 12.50
C PHE A 78 1.91 -10.47 13.32
N PHE A 79 3.21 -10.74 13.18
CA PHE A 79 3.86 -11.81 13.95
C PHE A 79 3.95 -11.47 15.43
N ASP A 80 4.26 -10.22 15.78
CA ASP A 80 4.29 -9.74 17.16
C ASP A 80 2.90 -9.78 17.80
N TRP A 81 1.86 -9.36 17.07
CA TRP A 81 0.47 -9.54 17.51
C TRP A 81 0.17 -11.00 17.80
N CYS A 82 0.55 -11.89 16.88
CA CYS A 82 0.30 -13.32 16.99
C CYS A 82 1.00 -13.93 18.22
N ASP A 83 2.23 -13.54 18.50
CA ASP A 83 2.99 -14.00 19.68
C ASP A 83 2.30 -13.67 21.00
N LEU A 84 1.55 -12.57 21.04
CA LEU A 84 0.79 -12.14 22.21
C LEU A 84 -0.59 -12.80 22.33
N GLN A 85 -1.02 -13.56 21.31
CA GLN A 85 -2.34 -14.20 21.28
C GLN A 85 -2.35 -15.59 21.89
N SER A 86 -3.55 -16.05 22.28
CA SER A 86 -3.78 -17.47 22.57
C SER A 86 -3.66 -18.33 21.30
N PRO A 87 -3.30 -19.62 21.39
CA PRO A 87 -3.30 -20.55 20.25
C PRO A 87 -4.66 -20.68 19.53
N THR A 88 -5.76 -20.31 20.20
CA THR A 88 -7.09 -20.26 19.58
C THR A 88 -7.24 -19.05 18.65
N SER A 89 -6.72 -17.90 19.05
CA SER A 89 -6.77 -16.65 18.27
C SER A 89 -5.66 -16.61 17.21
N CYS A 90 -4.44 -17.04 17.54
CA CYS A 90 -3.37 -17.22 16.58
C CYS A 90 -2.76 -18.62 16.68
N PRO A 91 -3.05 -19.54 15.74
CA PRO A 91 -2.51 -20.91 15.79
C PRO A 91 -0.99 -21.03 15.64
N LEU A 92 -0.29 -19.96 15.23
CA LEU A 92 1.17 -19.91 15.21
C LEU A 92 1.77 -19.62 16.59
N ALA A 93 0.96 -19.19 17.57
CA ALA A 93 1.40 -18.95 18.94
C ALA A 93 1.58 -20.25 19.72
N GLY A 94 2.45 -20.22 20.74
CA GLY A 94 2.65 -21.35 21.67
C GLY A 94 3.42 -22.54 21.11
N HIS A 95 4.04 -22.41 19.93
CA HIS A 95 4.97 -23.39 19.38
C HIS A 95 6.40 -23.16 19.92
N ALA A 96 7.27 -24.17 19.76
CA ALA A 96 8.67 -24.06 20.16
C ALA A 96 9.47 -23.02 19.34
N ARG A 97 9.01 -22.74 18.11
CA ARG A 97 9.54 -21.70 17.21
C ARG A 97 8.59 -20.52 17.20
N ALA A 98 9.13 -19.31 17.13
CA ALA A 98 8.32 -18.10 17.01
C ALA A 98 7.55 -18.08 15.66
N PRO A 99 6.39 -17.41 15.56
CA PRO A 99 5.61 -17.26 14.33
C PRO A 99 6.43 -16.83 13.12
N LYS A 100 7.32 -15.84 13.29
CA LYS A 100 8.24 -15.40 12.23
C LYS A 100 9.19 -16.50 11.73
N GLU A 101 9.65 -17.38 12.60
CA GLU A 101 10.53 -18.50 12.23
C GLU A 101 9.75 -19.62 11.52
N ILE A 102 8.50 -19.85 11.91
CA ILE A 102 7.59 -20.77 11.22
C ILE A 102 7.36 -20.27 9.80
N TRP A 103 7.03 -18.98 9.65
CA TRP A 103 6.85 -18.30 8.38
C TRP A 103 8.09 -18.42 7.47
N MET A 104 9.27 -18.02 7.96
CA MET A 104 10.51 -18.11 7.19
C MET A 104 10.86 -19.56 6.80
N GLY A 105 10.55 -20.52 7.67
CA GLY A 105 10.67 -21.94 7.37
C GLY A 105 9.76 -22.37 6.22
N LEU A 106 8.49 -21.95 6.25
CA LEU A 106 7.52 -22.25 5.20
C LEU A 106 7.94 -21.64 3.85
N LEU A 107 8.38 -20.37 3.83
CA LEU A 107 8.89 -19.74 2.60
C LEU A 107 10.07 -20.52 2.00
N LYS A 108 11.01 -20.95 2.83
CA LYS A 108 12.17 -21.74 2.39
C LYS A 108 11.77 -23.09 1.80
N GLU A 109 10.76 -23.75 2.36
CA GLU A 109 10.28 -25.03 1.85
C GLU A 109 9.50 -24.85 0.53
N LEU A 110 8.63 -23.83 0.44
CA LEU A 110 7.89 -23.51 -0.78
C LEU A 110 8.80 -23.11 -1.95
N ARG A 111 9.98 -22.54 -1.68
CA ARG A 111 11.00 -22.25 -2.70
C ARG A 111 11.57 -23.52 -3.33
N LYS A 112 11.67 -24.60 -2.56
CA LYS A 112 12.19 -25.90 -3.04
C LYS A 112 11.10 -26.76 -3.67
N SER A 113 9.93 -26.78 -3.04
CA SER A 113 8.82 -27.66 -3.42
C SER A 113 7.49 -26.93 -3.24
N PRO A 114 6.90 -26.40 -4.32
CA PRO A 114 5.56 -25.84 -4.29
C PRO A 114 4.55 -26.85 -3.73
N MET A 115 3.71 -26.40 -2.80
CA MET A 115 2.76 -27.26 -2.09
C MET A 115 1.46 -27.39 -2.88
N SER A 116 0.89 -28.60 -2.97
CA SER A 116 -0.45 -28.75 -3.55
C SER A 116 -1.51 -28.10 -2.66
N THR A 117 -2.37 -27.29 -3.25
CA THR A 117 -3.52 -26.61 -2.62
C THR A 117 -4.77 -27.49 -2.58
N CYS A 118 -4.71 -28.70 -3.13
CA CYS A 118 -5.83 -29.62 -3.25
C CYS A 118 -5.64 -30.85 -2.34
N ARG A 119 -6.23 -30.84 -1.14
CA ARG A 119 -6.48 -32.06 -0.35
C ARG A 119 -7.98 -32.35 -0.22
N ALA A 120 -8.58 -32.74 -1.36
CA ALA A 120 -9.91 -33.37 -1.49
C ALA A 120 -11.12 -32.54 -0.98
N TRP A 121 -12.32 -33.02 -1.31
CA TRP A 121 -13.65 -32.45 -1.04
C TRP A 121 -14.24 -31.48 -2.08
N GLY A 122 -14.38 -31.97 -3.33
CA GLY A 122 -15.56 -31.68 -4.18
C GLY A 122 -15.83 -30.24 -4.64
N ALA A 123 -15.07 -29.25 -4.19
CA ALA A 123 -15.10 -27.88 -4.66
C ALA A 123 -14.11 -27.69 -5.82
N PRO A 124 -14.38 -26.78 -6.77
CA PRO A 124 -13.38 -26.40 -7.77
C PRO A 124 -12.21 -25.70 -7.06
N CYS A 125 -11.15 -26.46 -6.81
CA CYS A 125 -9.89 -25.94 -6.30
C CYS A 125 -9.05 -25.37 -7.44
N VAL A 126 -8.28 -24.32 -7.15
CA VAL A 126 -7.25 -23.81 -8.07
C VAL A 126 -6.15 -24.87 -8.18
N THR A 127 -5.91 -25.38 -9.39
CA THR A 127 -4.92 -26.43 -9.65
C THR A 127 -3.47 -25.98 -9.48
N ASP A 128 -3.24 -24.67 -9.46
CA ASP A 128 -1.89 -24.11 -9.34
C ASP A 128 -1.34 -24.34 -7.93
N PRO A 129 -0.11 -24.84 -7.79
CA PRO A 129 0.47 -25.08 -6.49
C PRO A 129 0.73 -23.77 -5.71
N LEU A 130 0.75 -23.87 -4.39
CA LEU A 130 1.25 -22.83 -3.50
C LEU A 130 2.75 -22.66 -3.70
N THR A 131 3.17 -21.48 -4.15
CA THR A 131 4.58 -21.08 -4.26
C THR A 131 4.91 -20.08 -3.16
N GLU A 132 6.21 -19.86 -2.91
CA GLU A 132 6.70 -18.80 -2.00
C GLU A 132 6.07 -17.44 -2.33
N ARG A 133 6.16 -17.01 -3.59
CA ARG A 133 5.61 -15.74 -4.07
C ARG A 133 4.10 -15.63 -3.86
N ALA A 134 3.37 -16.71 -4.09
CA ALA A 134 1.93 -16.70 -3.90
C ALA A 134 1.54 -16.63 -2.42
N LEU A 135 2.27 -17.30 -1.52
CA LEU A 135 2.04 -17.15 -0.09
C LEU A 135 2.29 -15.72 0.37
N ILE A 136 3.37 -15.10 -0.09
CA ILE A 136 3.70 -13.70 0.23
C ILE A 136 2.60 -12.76 -0.26
N ALA A 137 2.12 -12.91 -1.50
CA ALA A 137 1.03 -12.08 -2.03
C ALA A 137 -0.28 -12.22 -1.22
N ILE A 138 -0.62 -13.43 -0.77
CA ILE A 138 -1.80 -13.68 0.08
C ILE A 138 -1.62 -13.03 1.46
N ALA A 139 -0.42 -13.09 2.03
CA ALA A 139 -0.10 -12.44 3.29
C ALA A 139 -0.19 -10.91 3.15
N ALA A 140 0.36 -10.34 2.07
CA ALA A 140 0.31 -8.91 1.78
C ALA A 140 -1.14 -8.37 1.68
N ASP A 141 -2.05 -9.11 1.02
CA ASP A 141 -3.48 -8.75 0.97
C ASP A 141 -4.12 -8.71 2.38
N SER A 142 -3.70 -9.61 3.27
CA SER A 142 -4.17 -9.64 4.66
C SER A 142 -3.63 -8.47 5.50
N LEU A 143 -2.50 -7.88 5.09
CA LEU A 143 -1.89 -6.70 5.73
C LEU A 143 -2.46 -5.39 5.18
N TYR A 144 -2.95 -5.36 3.93
CA TYR A 144 -3.50 -4.17 3.27
C TYR A 144 -4.66 -3.54 4.08
N LEU A 145 -5.65 -4.35 4.46
CA LEU A 145 -6.76 -3.93 5.33
C LEU A 145 -6.85 -4.91 6.51
N PRO A 146 -5.97 -4.76 7.51
CA PRO A 146 -5.86 -5.73 8.59
C PRO A 146 -7.10 -5.63 9.49
N ASN A 147 -7.46 -6.78 10.05
CA ASN A 147 -8.33 -6.88 11.21
C ASN A 147 -8.07 -8.21 11.91
N THR A 148 -8.51 -8.33 13.17
CA THR A 148 -8.25 -9.52 13.98
C THR A 148 -8.73 -10.81 13.31
N ALA A 149 -9.87 -10.79 12.61
CA ALA A 149 -10.41 -11.97 11.95
C ALA A 149 -9.56 -12.40 10.73
N ARG A 150 -9.10 -11.44 9.91
CA ARG A 150 -8.20 -11.68 8.78
C ARG A 150 -6.85 -12.19 9.27
N TRP A 151 -6.29 -11.58 10.31
CA TRP A 151 -5.03 -12.03 10.92
C TRP A 151 -5.15 -13.44 11.51
N SER A 152 -6.25 -13.74 12.19
CA SER A 152 -6.51 -15.10 12.69
C SER A 152 -6.62 -16.13 11.56
N LEU A 153 -7.23 -15.75 10.43
CA LEU A 153 -7.37 -16.61 9.25
C LEU A 153 -6.03 -16.90 8.58
N ILE A 154 -5.22 -15.87 8.29
CA ILE A 154 -3.91 -16.07 7.67
C ILE A 154 -2.95 -16.82 8.60
N ALA A 155 -3.01 -16.57 9.91
CA ALA A 155 -2.25 -17.34 10.89
C ALA A 155 -2.60 -18.83 10.86
N ARG A 156 -3.89 -19.17 10.80
CA ARG A 156 -4.35 -20.55 10.66
C ARG A 156 -3.87 -21.17 9.35
N ALA A 157 -3.96 -20.44 8.24
CA ALA A 157 -3.53 -20.92 6.94
C ALA A 157 -2.00 -21.19 6.89
N ILE A 158 -1.19 -20.30 7.47
CA ILE A 158 0.26 -20.50 7.61
C ILE A 158 0.56 -21.69 8.53
N HIS A 159 -0.17 -21.83 9.64
CA HIS A 159 -0.03 -22.94 10.56
C HIS A 159 -0.31 -24.28 9.88
N ASP A 160 -1.45 -24.41 9.20
CA ASP A 160 -1.86 -25.66 8.56
C ASP A 160 -0.90 -26.04 7.42
N ALA A 161 -0.42 -25.06 6.64
CA ALA A 161 0.60 -25.29 5.63
C ALA A 161 1.92 -25.74 6.27
N SER A 162 2.37 -25.08 7.34
CA SER A 162 3.68 -25.35 7.96
C SER A 162 3.73 -26.64 8.78
N ILE A 163 2.63 -26.98 9.45
CA ILE A 163 2.58 -28.06 10.46
C ILE A 163 1.84 -29.28 9.93
N HIS A 164 0.78 -29.09 9.12
CA HIS A 164 -0.06 -30.18 8.61
C HIS A 164 0.18 -30.48 7.12
N ASN A 165 1.04 -29.71 6.47
CA ASN A 165 1.28 -29.77 5.02
C ASN A 165 -0.04 -29.66 4.24
N ASP A 166 -0.90 -28.73 4.69
CA ASP A 166 -2.23 -28.47 4.15
C ASP A 166 -2.37 -26.99 3.76
N ALA A 167 -2.31 -26.71 2.46
CA ALA A 167 -2.48 -25.38 1.88
C ALA A 167 -3.92 -25.10 1.42
N SER A 168 -4.92 -25.90 1.82
CA SER A 168 -6.29 -25.77 1.30
C SER A 168 -6.90 -24.39 1.60
N LEU A 169 -6.59 -23.79 2.76
CA LEU A 169 -7.03 -22.43 3.11
C LEU A 169 -6.38 -21.32 2.27
N LEU A 170 -5.31 -21.63 1.53
CA LEU A 170 -4.59 -20.70 0.64
C LEU A 170 -4.98 -20.89 -0.83
N ALA A 171 -5.92 -21.81 -1.11
CA ALA A 171 -6.38 -22.13 -2.46
C ALA A 171 -7.41 -21.13 -3.00
N THR A 172 -8.20 -20.51 -2.12
CA THR A 172 -9.38 -19.70 -2.46
C THR A 172 -9.11 -18.21 -2.66
N SER A 173 -7.95 -17.71 -2.21
CA SER A 173 -7.55 -16.30 -2.31
C SER A 173 -6.98 -15.90 -3.68
N ARG A 174 -6.85 -16.84 -4.62
CA ARG A 174 -6.26 -16.60 -5.96
C ARG A 174 -7.28 -16.13 -7.02
N GLY A 175 -8.47 -15.72 -6.57
CA GLY A 175 -9.59 -15.38 -7.44
C GLY A 175 -9.46 -14.03 -8.13
N VAL A 176 -9.29 -14.08 -9.45
CA VAL A 176 -9.60 -13.04 -10.46
C VAL A 176 -8.64 -11.86 -10.54
N LEU A 177 -7.57 -12.02 -11.35
CA LEU A 177 -6.91 -10.91 -12.03
C LEU A 177 -7.93 -10.29 -13.01
N GLY A 178 -8.76 -9.37 -12.51
CA GLY A 178 -9.70 -8.60 -13.31
C GLY A 178 -8.97 -7.66 -14.28
N THR A 179 -9.73 -7.01 -15.17
CA THR A 179 -9.23 -5.94 -16.05
C THR A 179 -8.58 -4.78 -15.28
N SER A 180 -8.87 -4.65 -13.97
CA SER A 180 -8.27 -3.67 -13.05
C SER A 180 -6.74 -3.72 -13.03
N ASN A 181 -6.12 -4.89 -13.15
CA ASN A 181 -4.67 -5.00 -13.10
C ASN A 181 -3.99 -4.46 -14.37
N HIS A 182 -4.66 -4.49 -15.53
CA HIS A 182 -4.12 -3.91 -16.75
C HIS A 182 -4.07 -2.39 -16.68
N ALA A 183 -5.14 -1.76 -16.17
CA ALA A 183 -5.17 -0.33 -15.97
C ALA A 183 -4.12 0.12 -14.93
N PHE A 184 -4.00 -0.62 -13.82
CA PHE A 184 -2.98 -0.38 -12.81
C PHE A 184 -1.58 -0.33 -13.40
N TYR A 185 -1.16 -1.36 -14.15
CA TYR A 185 0.18 -1.36 -14.77
C TYR A 185 0.31 -0.30 -15.87
N ALA A 186 -0.70 -0.13 -16.73
CA ALA A 186 -0.63 0.84 -17.82
C ALA A 186 -0.47 2.28 -17.34
N VAL A 187 -1.10 2.62 -16.21
CA VAL A 187 -0.99 3.94 -15.57
C VAL A 187 0.32 4.05 -14.80
N SER A 188 0.65 3.05 -13.97
CA SER A 188 1.87 3.07 -13.16
C SER A 188 3.13 3.16 -14.01
N CYS A 189 3.20 2.44 -15.14
CA CYS A 189 4.34 2.55 -16.06
C CYS A 189 4.41 3.89 -16.79
N ALA A 190 3.28 4.60 -16.95
CA ALA A 190 3.30 5.93 -17.57
C ALA A 190 3.72 7.03 -16.59
N ASP A 191 3.52 6.79 -15.29
CA ASP A 191 3.76 7.73 -14.18
C ASP A 191 5.09 7.50 -13.42
N ASN A 192 5.76 6.38 -13.63
CA ASN A 192 6.97 6.02 -12.89
C ASN A 192 8.13 5.72 -13.81
N ASP A 193 9.32 6.16 -13.41
CA ASP A 193 10.56 5.74 -14.04
C ASP A 193 10.75 4.22 -13.92
N HIS A 194 11.04 3.59 -15.06
CA HIS A 194 11.26 2.15 -15.18
C HIS A 194 12.60 1.89 -15.90
N ASN A 195 13.68 2.31 -15.25
CA ASN A 195 15.04 2.27 -15.81
C ASN A 195 15.67 0.87 -15.80
N ASP A 196 15.01 -0.13 -15.22
CA ASP A 196 15.44 -1.52 -15.30
C ASP A 196 15.27 -2.05 -16.72
N THR A 197 16.40 -2.36 -17.36
CA THR A 197 16.42 -2.80 -18.76
C THR A 197 17.14 -4.13 -18.96
N SER A 198 17.77 -4.65 -17.90
CA SER A 198 18.49 -5.92 -17.93
C SER A 198 18.05 -6.87 -16.81
N TYR A 199 18.31 -8.16 -17.02
CA TYR A 199 18.15 -9.19 -15.99
C TYR A 199 18.93 -8.86 -14.70
N TYR A 200 20.12 -8.25 -14.82
CA TYR A 200 20.95 -7.94 -13.67
C TYR A 200 20.42 -6.78 -12.83
N ASP A 201 19.70 -5.84 -13.44
CA ASP A 201 19.03 -4.76 -12.70
C ASP A 201 17.93 -5.35 -11.80
N VAL A 202 17.09 -6.21 -12.38
CA VAL A 202 16.04 -6.95 -11.68
C VAL A 202 16.64 -7.83 -10.58
N LEU A 203 17.69 -8.61 -10.87
CA LEU A 203 18.34 -9.48 -9.88
C LEU A 203 18.96 -8.68 -8.71
N SER A 204 19.53 -7.51 -9.00
CA SER A 204 20.13 -6.65 -7.98
C SER A 204 19.07 -6.11 -7.02
N ARG A 205 17.92 -5.66 -7.55
CA ARG A 205 16.78 -5.22 -6.72
C ARG A 205 16.18 -6.36 -5.90
N GLU A 206 16.00 -7.54 -6.49
CA GLU A 206 15.52 -8.71 -5.75
C GLU A 206 16.47 -9.05 -4.59
N THR A 207 17.78 -9.01 -4.83
CA THR A 207 18.80 -9.29 -3.82
C THR A 207 18.75 -8.24 -2.70
N LEU A 208 18.65 -6.96 -3.05
CA LEU A 208 18.52 -5.86 -2.09
C LEU A 208 17.24 -6.00 -1.26
N GLY A 209 16.09 -6.24 -1.90
CA GLY A 209 14.82 -6.40 -1.22
C GLY A 209 14.82 -7.56 -0.23
N ARG A 210 15.39 -8.71 -0.60
CA ARG A 210 15.51 -9.86 0.32
C ARG A 210 16.43 -9.56 1.52
N PHE A 211 17.38 -8.63 1.37
CA PHE A 211 18.27 -8.21 2.43
C PHE A 211 17.61 -7.20 3.38
N GLU A 212 16.97 -6.16 2.83
CA GLU A 212 16.33 -5.08 3.60
C GLU A 212 15.00 -5.51 4.21
N ALA A 213 14.25 -6.38 3.53
CA ALA A 213 12.91 -6.84 3.90
C ALA A 213 12.81 -8.37 3.86
N PRO A 214 13.43 -9.07 4.84
CA PRO A 214 13.56 -10.53 4.81
C PRO A 214 12.26 -11.28 5.14
N LEU A 215 11.32 -10.75 5.93
CA LEU A 215 10.06 -11.46 6.20
C LEU A 215 9.25 -11.59 4.91
N MET A 216 9.17 -10.53 4.11
CA MET A 216 8.39 -10.48 2.89
C MET A 216 9.25 -10.70 1.63
N GLN A 217 10.52 -11.04 1.80
CA GLN A 217 11.49 -11.36 0.74
C GLN A 217 11.59 -10.24 -0.32
N GLY A 218 11.50 -8.98 0.12
CA GLY A 218 11.52 -7.81 -0.78
C GLY A 218 10.23 -7.57 -1.54
N PHE A 219 9.12 -8.22 -1.19
CA PHE A 219 7.84 -7.95 -1.82
C PHE A 219 7.32 -6.56 -1.47
N SER A 220 6.97 -5.80 -2.51
CA SER A 220 6.22 -4.55 -2.45
C SER A 220 5.45 -4.36 -3.75
N TYR A 221 4.43 -3.48 -3.75
CA TYR A 221 3.70 -3.17 -4.98
C TYR A 221 4.58 -2.36 -5.95
N GLU A 222 5.50 -1.56 -5.43
CA GLU A 222 6.53 -0.83 -6.19
C GLU A 222 7.41 -1.83 -6.94
N TRP A 223 7.76 -2.96 -6.31
CA TRP A 223 8.46 -4.04 -6.99
C TRP A 223 7.64 -4.65 -8.12
N GLU A 224 6.36 -4.94 -7.88
CA GLU A 224 5.47 -5.49 -8.92
C GLU A 224 5.32 -4.52 -10.11
N VAL A 225 5.20 -3.22 -9.85
CA VAL A 225 5.17 -2.18 -10.90
C VAL A 225 6.49 -2.16 -11.68
N GLN A 226 7.63 -2.10 -11.00
CA GLN A 226 8.94 -2.05 -11.66
C GLN A 226 9.17 -3.30 -12.53
N GLN A 227 8.78 -4.48 -12.05
CA GLN A 227 8.82 -5.71 -12.85
C GLN A 227 7.92 -5.65 -14.08
N ALA A 228 6.68 -5.16 -13.92
CA ALA A 228 5.71 -5.08 -15.02
C ALA A 228 6.10 -4.04 -16.08
N CYS A 229 6.82 -2.99 -15.69
CA CYS A 229 7.25 -1.91 -16.57
C CYS A 229 8.64 -2.13 -17.18
N ALA A 230 9.42 -3.09 -16.67
CA ALA A 230 10.78 -3.35 -17.12
C ALA A 230 10.85 -3.58 -18.64
N GLY A 231 11.77 -2.86 -19.31
CA GLY A 231 11.96 -2.94 -20.75
C GLY A 231 10.94 -2.16 -21.61
N LEU A 232 9.98 -1.44 -21.02
CA LEU A 232 9.19 -0.46 -21.77
C LEU A 232 10.08 0.72 -22.22
N PRO A 233 9.90 1.23 -23.44
CA PRO A 233 10.76 2.29 -23.97
C PRO A 233 10.46 3.64 -23.31
N PRO A 234 11.49 4.41 -22.90
CA PRO A 234 11.31 5.78 -22.43
C PRO A 234 10.90 6.74 -23.58
N PRO A 235 10.39 7.95 -23.26
CA PRO A 235 10.19 8.51 -21.91
C PRO A 235 8.84 8.12 -21.29
N THR A 236 8.80 8.16 -19.96
CA THR A 236 7.57 8.15 -19.17
C THR A 236 6.76 9.41 -19.50
N ARG A 237 5.43 9.31 -19.47
CA ARG A 237 4.55 10.41 -19.87
C ARG A 237 4.39 11.44 -18.76
N ASN A 238 4.50 11.00 -17.53
CA ASN A 238 4.46 11.81 -16.33
C ASN A 238 5.64 11.41 -15.43
N PRO A 239 6.84 11.96 -15.67
CA PRO A 239 8.02 11.58 -14.90
C PRO A 239 7.89 11.99 -13.42
N PRO A 240 8.46 11.19 -12.49
CA PRO A 240 8.53 11.51 -11.07
C PRO A 240 9.09 12.92 -10.80
N HIS A 241 8.41 13.69 -9.96
CA HIS A 241 8.84 14.99 -9.47
C HIS A 241 8.23 15.33 -8.11
N ALA A 242 8.88 16.25 -7.40
CA ALA A 242 8.37 16.84 -6.16
C ALA A 242 7.15 17.72 -6.44
N VAL A 243 6.20 17.72 -5.51
CA VAL A 243 4.96 18.48 -5.64
C VAL A 243 5.24 19.98 -5.81
N ASP A 244 4.80 20.58 -6.92
CA ASP A 244 5.03 21.98 -7.27
C ASP A 244 3.74 22.80 -7.32
N ILE A 245 3.17 23.07 -6.14
CA ILE A 245 2.01 23.97 -6.00
C ILE A 245 2.51 25.42 -5.84
N PRO A 246 2.17 26.36 -6.76
CA PRO A 246 2.68 27.72 -6.74
C PRO A 246 2.51 28.43 -5.39
N ARG A 247 3.62 28.85 -4.77
CA ARG A 247 3.61 29.54 -3.46
C ARG A 247 2.96 30.93 -3.48
N SER A 248 2.86 31.55 -4.65
CA SER A 248 2.22 32.85 -4.83
C SER A 248 0.69 32.80 -4.74
N MET A 249 0.10 31.61 -4.83
CA MET A 249 -1.35 31.42 -4.83
C MET A 249 -1.88 31.11 -3.43
N SER A 250 -3.10 31.58 -3.14
CA SER A 250 -3.83 31.15 -1.95
C SER A 250 -4.32 29.72 -2.19
N PHE A 251 -3.85 28.79 -1.36
CA PHE A 251 -4.13 27.36 -1.47
C PHE A 251 -4.64 26.84 -0.13
N PRO A 252 -5.65 25.95 -0.08
CA PRO A 252 -6.12 25.40 1.18
C PRO A 252 -5.01 24.60 1.87
N THR A 253 -5.01 24.59 3.21
CA THR A 253 -4.10 23.73 3.98
C THR A 253 -4.35 22.27 3.59
N VAL A 254 -3.31 21.57 3.14
CA VAL A 254 -3.39 20.14 2.79
C VAL A 254 -3.41 19.28 4.04
N LEU A 255 -4.41 18.42 4.20
CA LEU A 255 -4.41 17.44 5.29
C LEU A 255 -3.78 16.13 4.79
N ILE A 256 -2.63 15.77 5.33
CA ILE A 256 -1.93 14.51 5.05
C ILE A 256 -2.22 13.55 6.20
N VAL A 257 -2.68 12.35 5.87
CA VAL A 257 -3.02 11.29 6.81
C VAL A 257 -2.18 10.06 6.50
N THR A 258 -1.55 9.49 7.52
CA THR A 258 -0.76 8.26 7.42
C THR A 258 -1.02 7.37 8.63
N THR A 259 -0.74 6.08 8.52
CA THR A 259 -0.76 5.15 9.66
C THR A 259 0.67 4.89 10.13
N VAL A 260 0.85 4.46 11.37
CA VAL A 260 2.19 4.16 11.91
C VAL A 260 2.88 3.06 11.10
N CYS A 261 2.13 2.05 10.68
CA CYS A 261 2.63 0.95 9.83
C CYS A 261 1.71 0.76 8.62
N ASP A 262 1.82 1.64 7.63
CA ASP A 262 1.15 1.48 6.34
C ASP A 262 1.99 0.55 5.43
N PRO A 263 1.52 -0.66 5.09
CA PRO A 263 2.30 -1.61 4.30
C PRO A 263 2.48 -1.21 2.83
N MET A 264 1.80 -0.16 2.35
CA MET A 264 1.84 0.27 0.95
C MET A 264 2.49 1.63 0.78
N THR A 265 2.15 2.58 1.65
CA THR A 265 2.59 3.97 1.54
C THR A 265 3.31 4.40 2.82
N PRO A 266 4.62 4.15 2.91
CA PRO A 266 5.41 4.35 4.11
C PRO A 266 5.26 5.77 4.68
N MET A 267 5.38 5.90 6.00
CA MET A 267 5.31 7.21 6.68
C MET A 267 6.31 8.23 6.11
N SER A 268 7.48 7.76 5.64
CA SER A 268 8.49 8.62 5.00
C SER A 268 7.93 9.37 3.79
N TRP A 269 6.98 8.80 3.05
CA TRP A 269 6.34 9.46 1.91
C TRP A 269 5.38 10.57 2.34
N ALA A 270 4.60 10.32 3.39
CA ALA A 270 3.75 11.35 3.99
C ALA A 270 4.58 12.52 4.56
N MET A 271 5.73 12.21 5.17
CA MET A 271 6.69 13.22 5.61
C MET A 271 7.31 13.98 4.44
N GLY A 272 7.65 13.29 3.34
CA GLY A 272 8.14 13.90 2.10
C GLY A 272 7.14 14.92 1.54
N PHE A 273 5.87 14.53 1.42
CA PHE A 273 4.80 15.44 0.98
C PHE A 273 4.63 16.65 1.90
N HIS A 274 4.75 16.46 3.22
CA HIS A 274 4.68 17.56 4.18
C HIS A 274 5.82 18.58 3.98
N GLU A 275 7.02 18.13 3.62
CA GLU A 275 8.16 18.99 3.27
C GLU A 275 7.99 19.67 1.90
N GLU A 276 7.60 18.92 0.86
CA GLU A 276 7.45 19.40 -0.51
C GLU A 276 6.35 20.47 -0.62
N ILE A 277 5.17 20.19 -0.06
CA ILE A 277 4.05 21.15 -0.03
C ILE A 277 4.40 22.36 0.85
N GLY A 278 5.21 22.13 1.89
CA GLY A 278 5.59 23.11 2.90
C GLY A 278 4.72 22.99 4.15
N LYS A 279 5.39 23.03 5.32
CA LYS A 279 4.77 22.86 6.64
C LYS A 279 3.81 24.00 7.01
N ASP A 280 3.93 25.14 6.37
CA ASP A 280 3.02 26.28 6.49
C ASP A 280 1.73 26.10 5.67
N ARG A 281 1.71 25.15 4.74
CA ARG A 281 0.57 24.86 3.84
C ARG A 281 0.02 23.45 3.98
N SER A 282 0.55 22.66 4.91
CA SER A 282 0.10 21.29 5.12
C SER A 282 0.10 20.92 6.60
N VAL A 283 -0.79 20.00 6.96
CA VAL A 283 -0.86 19.37 8.27
C VAL A 283 -0.74 17.88 8.12
N LEU A 284 0.18 17.27 8.86
CA LEU A 284 0.35 15.82 8.92
C LEU A 284 -0.29 15.29 10.20
N VAL A 285 -1.19 14.31 10.07
CA VAL A 285 -1.74 13.56 11.20
C VAL A 285 -1.47 12.06 11.02
N THR A 286 -1.33 11.36 12.14
CA THR A 286 -1.00 9.94 12.16
C THR A 286 -2.08 9.15 12.88
N ARG A 287 -2.44 7.98 12.36
CA ARG A 287 -3.24 6.98 13.06
C ARG A 287 -2.33 5.91 13.63
N ASP A 288 -2.43 5.64 14.93
CA ASP A 288 -1.63 4.60 15.60
C ASP A 288 -2.16 3.20 15.29
N ALA A 289 -1.83 2.71 14.09
CA ALA A 289 -2.29 1.43 13.60
C ALA A 289 -1.40 0.88 12.48
N THR A 290 -1.53 -0.43 12.24
CA THR A 290 -1.10 -1.08 11.01
C THR A 290 -2.24 -1.07 9.99
N GLY A 291 -1.88 -0.98 8.71
CA GLY A 291 -2.82 -1.09 7.60
C GLY A 291 -2.82 0.13 6.70
N HIS A 292 -3.31 -0.07 5.48
CA HIS A 292 -3.26 0.93 4.43
C HIS A 292 -4.43 1.90 4.50
N THR A 293 -4.13 3.20 4.49
CA THR A 293 -5.10 4.31 4.60
C THR A 293 -5.91 4.29 5.90
N THR A 294 -6.79 5.28 6.06
CA THR A 294 -7.62 5.45 7.25
C THR A 294 -9.10 5.61 6.92
N TYR A 295 -9.47 6.45 5.96
CA TYR A 295 -10.87 6.83 5.71
C TYR A 295 -11.75 5.66 5.28
N PHE A 296 -11.19 4.76 4.48
CA PHE A 296 -11.90 3.59 3.98
C PHE A 296 -11.63 2.32 4.80
N ALA A 297 -10.79 2.41 5.84
CA ALA A 297 -10.50 1.29 6.72
C ALA A 297 -11.70 1.02 7.64
N PRO A 298 -12.31 -0.19 7.62
CA PRO A 298 -13.51 -0.48 8.38
C PRO A 298 -13.40 -0.24 9.88
N GLU A 299 -12.22 -0.51 10.45
CA GLU A 299 -11.95 -0.31 11.88
C GLU A 299 -11.90 1.18 12.27
N ALA A 300 -11.62 2.06 11.32
CA ALA A 300 -11.45 3.49 11.56
C ALA A 300 -12.71 4.33 11.29
N TYR A 301 -13.80 3.76 10.74
CA TYR A 301 -14.99 4.53 10.32
C TYR A 301 -15.56 5.46 11.41
N ASN A 302 -15.51 5.02 12.68
CA ASN A 302 -15.96 5.81 13.83
C ASN A 302 -14.79 6.28 14.70
N GLY A 303 -13.57 6.26 14.18
CA GLY A 303 -12.35 6.67 14.86
C GLY A 303 -12.15 8.19 14.86
N SER A 304 -11.22 8.65 15.70
CA SER A 304 -10.91 10.08 15.83
C SER A 304 -10.28 10.66 14.57
N THR A 305 -9.46 9.89 13.85
CA THR A 305 -8.84 10.34 12.59
C THR A 305 -9.88 10.61 11.51
N VAL A 306 -10.84 9.69 11.29
CA VAL A 306 -11.91 9.88 10.30
C VAL A 306 -12.81 11.05 10.66
N ARG A 307 -13.10 11.27 11.96
CA ARG A 307 -13.80 12.48 12.41
C ARG A 307 -13.02 13.75 12.06
N ALA A 308 -11.71 13.79 12.30
CA ALA A 308 -10.88 14.95 11.96
C ALA A 308 -10.88 15.22 10.44
N MET A 309 -10.78 14.16 9.62
CA MET A 309 -10.88 14.28 8.16
C MET A 309 -12.24 14.85 7.73
N ASN A 310 -13.34 14.36 8.33
CA ASN A 310 -14.69 14.87 8.06
C ASN A 310 -14.87 16.33 8.50
N GLU A 311 -14.37 16.71 9.67
CA GLU A 311 -14.43 18.10 10.15
C GLU A 311 -13.66 19.05 9.21
N TYR A 312 -12.51 18.62 8.69
CA TYR A 312 -11.77 19.36 7.70
C TYR A 312 -12.51 19.44 6.36
N LEU A 313 -12.96 18.31 5.81
CA LEU A 313 -13.68 18.24 4.53
C LEU A 313 -14.98 19.04 4.55
N LEU A 314 -15.74 19.01 5.64
CA LEU A 314 -17.06 19.66 5.73
C LEU A 314 -16.95 21.11 6.21
N ALA A 315 -16.14 21.37 7.23
CA ALA A 315 -16.13 22.63 7.96
C ALA A 315 -14.79 23.40 7.91
N LEU A 316 -13.80 22.94 7.14
CA LEU A 316 -12.45 23.54 7.06
C LEU A 316 -11.73 23.61 8.41
N LYS A 317 -12.14 22.78 9.38
CA LYS A 317 -11.48 22.70 10.67
C LYS A 317 -10.25 21.80 10.54
N VAL A 318 -9.08 22.42 10.48
CA VAL A 318 -7.80 21.71 10.39
C VAL A 318 -7.42 21.16 11.78
N PRO A 319 -7.03 19.88 11.90
CA PRO A 319 -6.53 19.33 13.15
C PRO A 319 -5.17 19.96 13.54
N GLU A 320 -4.74 19.73 14.78
CA GLU A 320 -3.40 20.14 15.21
C GLU A 320 -2.32 19.34 14.47
N GLN A 321 -1.18 20.01 14.24
CA GLN A 321 -0.03 19.43 13.57
C GLN A 321 0.54 18.22 14.33
N SER A 322 0.84 17.15 13.61
CA SER A 322 1.53 15.96 14.13
C SER A 322 0.81 15.26 15.29
N VAL A 323 -0.52 15.39 15.37
CA VAL A 323 -1.34 14.60 16.29
C VAL A 323 -1.32 13.14 15.86
N VAL A 324 -1.11 12.28 16.86
CA VAL A 324 -1.33 10.83 16.74
C VAL A 324 -2.70 10.53 17.34
N PHE A 325 -3.59 9.95 16.53
CA PHE A 325 -4.89 9.49 16.97
C PHE A 325 -4.83 8.00 17.31
N ASP A 326 -5.32 7.65 18.50
CA ASP A 326 -5.53 6.26 18.91
C ASP A 326 -6.58 5.57 18.02
N THR A 327 -6.52 4.23 18.01
CA THR A 327 -7.47 3.35 17.31
C THR A 327 -8.89 3.41 17.87
#